data_AF-A0A329B3K5-F1
#
_entry.id   AF-A0A329B3K5-F1
#
_cell.length_a   1.000
_cell.length_b   1.000
_cell.length_c   1.000
_cell.angle_alpha   90.00
_cell.angle_beta   90.00
_cell.angle_gamma   90.00
#
_symmetry.space_group_name_H-M   'P 1'
#
loop_
_entity.id
_entity.type
_entity.pdbx_description
1 polymer ?
#
loop_
_entity_poly.entity_id
_entity_poly.type
_entity_poly.pdbx_seq_one_letter_code
_entity_poly.pdbx_strand_id
1 'polypeptide(L)'
;MSSAGNHIQLVEVEGPIWEGVPIPSFLPLSDSGTQLSGGVVYWSDMPDGLQVCFMQWLESKCLSISMPPAGLPRAGRRYFLDDVLG
;
A
#
# COMPACT_ATOMS: atom_id res chain seq x y z
N MET A 1 26.59 2.94 -18.41
CA MET A 1 25.31 2.22 -18.47
C MET A 1 24.51 2.63 -17.25
N SER A 2 23.57 3.56 -17.40
CA SER A 2 22.73 4.01 -16.28
C SER A 2 21.79 2.87 -15.89
N SER A 3 21.76 2.50 -14.60
CA SER A 3 20.71 1.64 -14.08
C SER A 3 19.39 2.36 -14.30
N ALA A 4 18.50 1.78 -15.12
CA ALA A 4 17.11 2.21 -15.16
C ALA A 4 16.50 1.86 -13.80
N GLY A 5 16.57 2.79 -12.85
CA GLY A 5 15.84 2.67 -11.61
C GLY A 5 14.36 2.78 -11.97
N ASN A 6 13.57 1.76 -11.64
CA ASN A 6 12.10 1.87 -11.70
C ASN A 6 11.72 2.99 -10.74
N HIS A 7 11.42 4.17 -11.27
CA HIS A 7 11.01 5.29 -10.45
C HIS A 7 9.51 5.16 -10.19
N ILE A 8 9.13 5.43 -8.94
CA ILE A 8 7.74 5.38 -8.50
C ILE A 8 7.34 6.82 -8.24
N GLN A 9 6.30 7.26 -8.93
CA GLN A 9 5.68 8.56 -8.71
C GLN A 9 4.51 8.39 -7.74
N LEU A 10 4.40 9.30 -6.78
CA LEU A 10 3.27 9.35 -5.86
C LEU A 10 2.43 10.57 -6.21
N VAL A 11 1.21 10.32 -6.69
CA VAL A 11 0.26 11.36 -7.05
C VAL A 11 -0.78 11.47 -5.95
N GLU A 12 -0.95 12.65 -5.39
CA GLU A 12 -1.99 12.90 -4.39
C GLU A 12 -3.38 12.72 -5.02
N VAL A 13 -4.25 12.01 -4.31
CA VAL A 13 -5.63 11.72 -4.71
C VAL A 13 -6.57 12.00 -3.55
N GLU A 14 -7.87 12.12 -3.85
CA GLU A 14 -8.87 12.22 -2.80
C GLU A 14 -8.82 10.98 -1.92
N GLY A 15 -8.55 11.19 -0.64
CA GLY A 15 -8.39 10.14 0.34
C GLY A 15 -9.65 9.89 1.17
N PRO A 16 -9.61 8.86 2.03
CA PRO A 16 -10.73 8.55 2.90
C PRO A 16 -10.92 9.65 3.95
N ILE A 17 -12.16 9.77 4.44
CA ILE A 17 -12.49 10.61 5.58
C ILE A 17 -12.56 9.72 6.83
N TRP A 18 -11.75 10.01 7.83
CA TRP A 18 -11.76 9.34 9.14
C TRP A 18 -12.32 10.29 10.19
N GLU A 19 -13.45 9.93 10.80
CA GLU A 19 -14.10 10.72 11.86
C GLU A 19 -14.30 12.20 11.48
N GLY A 20 -14.58 12.47 10.20
CA GLY A 20 -14.76 13.82 9.67
C GLY A 20 -13.46 14.53 9.24
N VAL A 21 -12.31 13.89 9.42
CA VAL A 21 -10.99 14.40 9.00
C VAL A 21 -10.59 13.75 7.67
N PRO A 22 -10.35 14.54 6.61
CA PRO A 22 -9.80 14.00 5.37
C PRO A 22 -8.36 13.54 5.58
N ILE A 23 -8.03 12.34 5.09
CA ILE A 23 -6.69 11.78 5.17
C ILE A 23 -6.02 11.90 3.79
N PRO A 24 -4.84 12.52 3.67
CA PRO A 24 -4.08 12.54 2.43
C PRO A 24 -3.78 11.12 1.94
N SER A 25 -4.11 10.85 0.68
CA SER A 25 -3.89 9.56 0.04
C SER A 25 -3.10 9.76 -1.25
N PHE A 26 -2.21 8.83 -1.56
CA PHE A 26 -1.33 8.91 -2.70
C PHE A 26 -1.46 7.63 -3.53
N LEU A 27 -1.48 7.79 -4.85
CA LEU A 27 -1.49 6.68 -5.78
C LEU A 27 -0.08 6.45 -6.32
N PRO A 28 0.54 5.29 -6.05
CA PRO A 28 1.84 4.96 -6.62
C PRO A 28 1.69 4.51 -8.08
N LEU A 29 2.37 5.24 -8.96
CA LEU A 29 2.43 4.99 -10.38
C LEU A 29 3.88 4.65 -10.79
N SER A 30 4.02 3.71 -11.73
CA SER A 30 5.28 3.52 -12.45
C SER A 30 5.55 4.69 -13.41
N ASP A 31 6.77 4.73 -13.96
CA ASP A 31 7.16 5.70 -15.00
C ASP A 31 6.26 5.67 -16.25
N SER A 32 5.59 4.56 -16.54
CA SER A 32 4.61 4.45 -17.63
C SER A 32 3.19 4.89 -17.24
N GLY A 33 3.01 5.41 -16.01
CA GLY A 33 1.70 5.79 -15.46
C GLY A 33 0.85 4.61 -15.00
N THR A 34 1.39 3.39 -14.99
CA THR A 34 0.67 2.20 -14.52
C THR A 34 0.59 2.18 -13.00
N GLN A 35 -0.62 2.07 -12.46
CA GLN A 35 -0.86 1.95 -11.03
C GLN A 35 -0.22 0.68 -10.46
N LEU A 36 0.50 0.83 -9.35
CA LEU A 36 1.26 -0.25 -8.71
C LEU A 36 0.51 -0.91 -7.56
N SER A 37 -0.35 -0.16 -6.87
CA SER A 37 -1.17 -0.64 -5.75
C SER A 37 -2.40 0.25 -5.55
N GLY A 38 -3.25 -0.07 -4.56
CA GLY A 38 -4.24 0.87 -4.04
C GLY A 38 -3.59 2.12 -3.43
N GLY A 39 -4.43 3.10 -3.07
CA GLY A 39 -3.99 4.33 -2.41
C GLY A 39 -3.24 4.06 -1.11
N VAL A 40 -2.16 4.80 -0.89
CA VAL A 40 -1.33 4.71 0.31
C VAL A 40 -1.41 6.00 1.10
N VAL A 41 -1.29 5.88 2.41
CA VAL A 41 -1.29 7.01 3.35
C VAL A 41 0.05 6.99 4.07
N TYR A 42 0.70 8.15 4.22
CA TYR A 42 1.90 8.23 5.06
C TYR A 42 1.54 8.14 6.53
N TRP A 43 2.40 7.48 7.30
CA TRP A 43 2.22 7.36 8.75
C TRP A 43 2.05 8.72 9.45
N SER A 44 2.86 9.71 9.07
CA SER A 44 2.81 11.06 9.62
C SER A 44 1.50 11.80 9.36
N ASP A 45 0.78 11.40 8.31
CA ASP A 45 -0.44 12.07 7.84
C ASP A 45 -1.68 11.33 8.34
N MET A 46 -1.50 10.17 8.97
CA MET A 46 -2.55 9.39 9.59
C MET A 46 -2.90 9.99 10.96
N PRO A 47 -4.19 10.25 11.27
CA PRO A 47 -4.60 10.68 12.60
C PRO A 47 -4.19 9.69 13.70
N ASP A 48 -3.83 10.17 14.89
CA ASP A 48 -3.31 9.34 15.99
C ASP A 48 -4.23 8.15 16.36
N GLY A 49 -5.55 8.38 16.38
CA GLY A 49 -6.52 7.31 16.66
C GLY A 49 -6.47 6.20 15.61
N LEU A 50 -6.31 6.57 14.33
CA LEU A 50 -6.18 5.61 13.24
C LEU A 50 -4.82 4.89 13.26
N GLN A 51 -3.74 5.59 13.66
CA GLN A 51 -2.43 4.98 13.89
C GLN A 51 -2.51 3.87 14.96
N VAL A 52 -3.21 4.13 16.08
CA VAL A 52 -3.43 3.13 17.14
C VAL A 52 -4.21 1.93 16.61
N CYS A 53 -5.30 2.15 15.88
CA CYS A 53 -6.07 1.07 15.25
C CYS A 53 -5.20 0.24 14.29
N PHE A 54 -4.34 0.90 13.51
CA PHE A 54 -3.42 0.23 12.60
C PHE A 54 -2.38 -0.62 13.36
N MET A 55 -1.80 -0.10 14.45
CA MET A 55 -0.85 -0.87 15.28
C MET A 55 -1.51 -2.09 15.92
N GLN A 56 -2.71 -1.94 16.47
CA GLN A 56 -3.48 -3.06 17.01
C GLN A 56 -3.79 -4.10 15.92
N TRP A 57 -4.14 -3.64 14.71
CA TRP A 57 -4.32 -4.52 13.57
C TRP A 57 -3.03 -5.25 13.24
N LEU A 58 -1.88 -4.56 13.15
CA LEU A 58 -0.58 -5.18 12.89
C LEU A 58 -0.22 -6.23 13.95
N GLU A 59 -0.43 -5.93 15.23
CA GLU A 59 -0.17 -6.86 16.34
C GLU A 59 -1.06 -8.09 16.29
N SER A 60 -2.32 -7.94 15.86
CA SER A 60 -3.25 -9.06 15.65
C SER A 60 -2.88 -9.92 14.43
N LYS A 61 -2.08 -9.39 13.51
CA LYS A 61 -1.56 -10.14 12.36
C LYS A 61 -0.23 -10.77 12.75
N CYS A 62 -0.14 -12.09 12.63
CA CYS A 62 1.16 -12.77 12.54
C CYS A 62 1.81 -12.37 11.21
N LEU A 63 2.42 -11.18 11.14
CA LEU A 63 3.21 -10.73 10.01
C LEU A 63 4.46 -11.60 9.94
N SER A 64 4.31 -12.77 9.33
CA SER A 64 5.42 -13.64 9.07
C SER A 64 6.28 -13.00 7.97
N ILE A 65 7.56 -12.78 8.26
CA ILE A 65 8.54 -12.35 7.26
C ILE A 65 8.62 -13.37 6.09
N SER A 66 8.21 -14.63 6.32
CA SER A 66 8.09 -15.67 5.30
C SER A 66 6.67 -15.83 4.70
N MET A 67 5.66 -15.16 5.27
CA MET A 67 4.31 -15.04 4.72
C MET A 67 3.73 -13.64 4.98
N PRO A 68 4.01 -12.65 4.10
CA PRO A 68 3.28 -11.39 4.13
C PRO A 68 1.76 -11.64 4.00
N PRO A 69 0.91 -10.77 4.58
CA PRO A 69 -0.54 -10.84 4.43
C PRO A 69 -0.94 -11.03 2.97
N ALA A 70 -1.96 -11.85 2.74
CA ALA A 70 -2.52 -12.04 1.40
C ALA A 70 -2.81 -10.66 0.77
N GLY A 71 -2.16 -10.38 -0.37
CA GLY A 71 -2.31 -9.12 -1.10
C GLY A 71 -1.04 -8.31 -1.35
N LEU A 72 0.14 -8.72 -0.87
CA LEU A 72 1.39 -8.03 -1.20
C LEU A 72 2.29 -8.81 -2.17
N PRO A 73 2.89 -8.15 -3.19
CA PRO A 73 3.76 -8.81 -4.16
C PRO A 73 5.04 -9.34 -3.50
N ARG A 74 5.37 -10.61 -3.74
CA ARG A 74 6.66 -11.18 -3.34
C ARG A 74 7.68 -10.97 -4.46
N ALA A 75 8.91 -10.59 -4.10
CA ALA A 75 10.01 -10.52 -5.05
C ALA A 75 10.25 -11.90 -5.68
N GLY A 76 10.18 -11.97 -7.02
CA GLY A 76 10.54 -13.17 -7.80
C GLY A 76 9.38 -14.08 -8.24
N ARG A 77 8.11 -13.78 -7.94
CA ARG A 77 6.96 -14.52 -8.50
C ARG A 77 5.85 -13.59 -8.98
N ARG A 78 5.29 -13.90 -10.16
CA ARG A 78 4.06 -13.29 -10.68
C ARG A 78 2.91 -14.22 -10.29
N TYR A 79 1.88 -13.67 -9.65
CA TYR A 79 0.62 -14.36 -9.38
C TYR A 79 -0.49 -13.60 -10.10
N PHE A 80 -1.42 -14.33 -10.71
CA PHE A 80 -2.49 -13.80 -11.55
C PHE A 80 -3.86 -14.01 -10.91
N LEU A 81 -4.84 -13.26 -11.41
CA LEU A 81 -6.22 -13.19 -10.92
C LEU A 81 -6.90 -14.55 -10.69
N ASP A 82 -6.45 -15.59 -11.41
CA ASP A 82 -6.99 -16.96 -11.35
C ASP A 82 -6.70 -17.69 -10.02
N ASP A 83 -5.78 -17.21 -9.19
CA ASP A 83 -5.48 -17.79 -7.88
C ASP A 83 -6.50 -17.38 -6.78
N VAL A 84 -7.39 -16.43 -7.09
CA VAL A 84 -8.37 -15.85 -6.16
C VAL A 84 -9.79 -16.40 -6.39
N LEU A 85 -10.10 -16.85 -7.62
CA LEU A 85 -11.43 -17.33 -7.99
C LEU A 85 -11.57 -18.84 -7.76
N GLY A 86 -11.58 -19.23 -6.49
CA GLY A 86 -12.29 -20.43 -6.03
C GLY A 86 -13.73 -20.06 -5.69
#